data_AF-A0A3B7R325-F1
#
_entry.id   AF-A0A3B7R325-F1
#
_cell.length_a   1.000
_cell.length_b   1.000
_cell.length_c   1.000
_cell.angle_alpha   90.00
_cell.angle_beta   90.00
_cell.angle_gamma   90.00
#
_symmetry.space_group_name_H-M   'P 1'
#
loop_
_entity.id
_entity.type
_entity.pdbx_description
1 polymer ?
#
loop_
_entity_poly.entity_id
_entity_poly.type
_entity_poly.pdbx_seq_one_letter_code
_entity_poly.pdbx_strand_id
1 'polypeptide(L)'
;MGCLIIAVRSNGEYPAGQVGGCEVAIRKREACGWAFGCFFCCAGRLVLGQSSSVRGVAVFLQSRTHVFGPTVVVASAQLVLHQPFAVLTSSHFSTAAFGRLLSRVGWLKAGALLVLWLSLGAVAPAQAQYIIRGVVVDKDTQEPLPFVSIGVKNSTKGTASNVSGEFQLNVSQLPQTLVFSEIAHVRDTVRVTSTDQPLKIALATTAITLPEVKVGSYAYQLVDRAYRRMQRNYGQKYYGQAFYRQITRIDNAPTELQEVIWNVKTNPARIEGTAIAQGRFAGKQAAMNFSNFSLYTKSFGLFDPRADSTVSLALFSPNVVKNYHVELVRVLGDDSSGVAEINFETRPEVKKYKAEGTVWIDVDTYQIKRYKFTTPNFTTTLSNPSYKVDNSKLSIDMVFQDSDEPVAPLDHMQVNLTTDLVRPNMPKAAISVESFTFFYDTTQQPANVRYARVSANENDLQAIRSVKYDPEFWANNPVVQRTPVEDEVIQSFEKAGAFGTMVTKPAKPAQRR
;
A
#
# COMPACT_ATOMS: atom_id res chain seq x y z
N MET A 1 42.02 -11.07 8.25
CA MET A 1 42.58 -12.34 7.73
C MET A 1 43.20 -13.09 8.89
N GLY A 2 42.68 -14.27 9.19
CA GLY A 2 43.15 -15.16 10.25
C GLY A 2 42.37 -16.46 10.10
N CYS A 3 42.98 -17.42 9.42
CA CYS A 3 42.40 -18.69 9.00
C CYS A 3 42.44 -19.67 10.17
N LEU A 4 41.30 -20.20 10.59
CA LEU A 4 41.24 -21.31 11.54
C LEU A 4 41.26 -22.62 10.73
N ILE A 5 42.39 -23.31 10.78
CA ILE A 5 42.59 -24.63 10.18
C ILE A 5 41.92 -25.66 11.10
N ILE A 6 40.84 -26.28 10.63
CA ILE A 6 40.23 -27.44 11.30
C ILE A 6 40.92 -28.69 10.72
N ALA A 7 41.77 -29.32 11.52
CA ALA A 7 42.29 -30.66 11.22
C ALA A 7 41.24 -31.70 11.66
N VAL A 8 40.61 -32.36 10.69
CA VAL A 8 39.78 -33.55 10.93
C VAL A 8 40.71 -34.76 10.83
N ARG A 9 40.87 -35.49 11.93
CA ARG A 9 41.51 -36.82 11.94
C ARG A 9 40.41 -37.85 12.20
N SER A 10 40.01 -38.57 11.15
CA SER A 10 39.14 -39.74 11.28
C SER A 10 39.97 -40.92 11.76
N ASN A 11 39.51 -41.64 12.78
CA ASN A 11 39.83 -43.04 13.00
C ASN A 11 38.79 -43.62 13.98
N GLY A 12 38.10 -44.69 13.56
CA GLY A 12 37.32 -45.55 14.46
C GLY A 12 35.86 -45.72 14.05
N GLU A 13 35.56 -46.84 13.39
CA GLU A 13 34.21 -47.38 13.22
C GLU A 13 33.65 -47.85 14.57
N TYR A 14 32.39 -47.54 14.90
CA TYR A 14 31.60 -48.30 15.88
C TYR A 14 30.10 -48.29 15.49
N PRO A 15 29.36 -49.39 15.71
CA PRO A 15 27.98 -49.58 15.28
C PRO A 15 26.94 -49.00 16.26
N ALA A 16 25.69 -48.96 15.77
CA ALA A 16 24.53 -48.27 16.31
C ALA A 16 24.06 -48.67 17.73
N GLY A 17 23.55 -47.69 18.47
CA GLY A 17 22.56 -47.91 19.53
C GLY A 17 22.80 -47.14 20.84
N GLN A 18 21.79 -46.34 21.22
CA GLN A 18 21.54 -45.73 22.53
C GLN A 18 22.17 -44.38 22.91
N VAL A 19 21.33 -43.69 23.68
CA VAL A 19 21.25 -42.27 24.03
C VAL A 19 22.20 -41.94 25.19
N GLY A 20 22.85 -40.77 25.14
CA GLY A 20 23.58 -40.20 26.26
C GLY A 20 23.71 -38.69 26.13
N GLY A 21 23.12 -37.94 27.06
CA GLY A 21 23.13 -36.48 27.08
C GLY A 21 24.53 -35.88 27.24
N CYS A 22 24.70 -34.68 26.69
CA CYS A 22 25.85 -33.82 26.98
C CYS A 22 25.37 -32.56 27.69
N GLU A 23 25.57 -32.57 29.00
CA GLU A 23 25.51 -31.44 29.90
C GLU A 23 26.77 -30.58 29.68
N VAL A 24 26.62 -29.36 29.16
CA VAL A 24 27.75 -28.43 29.00
C VAL A 24 27.76 -27.48 30.19
N ALA A 25 28.60 -27.81 31.17
CA ALA A 25 28.95 -26.93 32.28
C ALA A 25 29.87 -25.80 31.79
N ILE A 26 29.37 -24.55 31.77
CA ILE A 26 30.18 -23.36 31.54
C ILE A 26 30.60 -22.80 32.90
N ARG A 27 31.88 -23.00 33.26
CA ARG A 27 32.50 -22.34 34.42
C ARG A 27 32.77 -20.86 34.13
N LYS A 28 32.33 -20.01 35.06
CA LYS A 28 32.74 -18.60 35.24
C LYS A 28 34.26 -18.42 35.22
N ARG A 29 34.72 -17.35 34.57
CA ARG A 29 35.85 -16.55 35.04
C ARG A 29 35.51 -15.07 34.97
N GLU A 30 35.56 -14.44 36.12
CA GLU A 30 35.57 -13.00 36.35
C GLU A 30 36.97 -12.45 36.03
N ALA A 31 37.05 -11.25 35.42
CA ALA A 31 38.01 -10.21 35.80
C ALA A 31 37.72 -8.89 35.06
N CYS A 32 37.77 -7.83 35.85
CA CYS A 32 37.50 -6.42 35.59
C CYS A 32 38.46 -5.73 34.60
N GLY A 33 38.11 -4.48 34.26
CA GLY A 33 39.08 -3.39 34.35
C GLY A 33 39.12 -2.43 33.16
N TRP A 34 38.72 -1.19 33.41
CA TRP A 34 38.70 -0.06 32.48
C TRP A 34 40.10 0.41 32.04
N ALA A 35 40.20 1.03 30.86
CA ALA A 35 40.97 2.27 30.67
C ALA A 35 40.61 2.97 29.34
N PHE A 36 40.22 4.24 29.46
CA PHE A 36 40.18 5.26 28.41
C PHE A 36 41.60 5.64 27.97
N GLY A 37 41.78 6.05 26.72
CA GLY A 37 43.01 6.73 26.28
C GLY A 37 43.06 7.03 24.78
N CYS A 38 42.78 8.29 24.42
CA CYS A 38 43.06 8.90 23.12
C CYS A 38 44.56 8.82 22.75
N PHE A 39 44.91 8.81 21.46
CA PHE A 39 45.82 9.78 20.85
C PHE A 39 45.85 9.71 19.32
N PHE A 40 46.31 10.83 18.77
CA PHE A 40 46.29 11.40 17.42
C PHE A 40 47.14 10.73 16.33
N CYS A 41 46.80 11.08 15.08
CA CYS A 41 47.64 11.30 13.87
C CYS A 41 48.79 10.34 13.51
N CYS A 42 48.72 9.80 12.28
CA CYS A 42 49.73 10.16 11.26
C CYS A 42 49.21 9.96 9.84
N ALA A 43 49.47 10.97 9.01
CA ALA A 43 49.32 10.97 7.57
C ALA A 43 50.47 10.18 6.92
N GLY A 44 50.18 9.53 5.78
CA GLY A 44 51.19 8.91 4.92
C GLY A 44 50.59 8.64 3.54
N ARG A 45 51.11 9.35 2.53
CA ARG A 45 50.71 9.34 1.13
C ARG A 45 51.81 8.64 0.31
N LEU A 46 51.43 8.11 -0.87
CA LEU A 46 52.27 7.53 -1.96
C LEU A 46 52.82 6.11 -1.69
N VAL A 47 52.97 5.18 -2.65
CA VAL A 47 53.39 5.27 -4.07
C VAL A 47 52.78 4.11 -4.90
N LEU A 48 52.48 4.39 -6.17
CA LEU A 48 52.17 3.44 -7.26
C LEU A 48 53.40 2.60 -7.66
N GLY A 49 53.22 1.29 -7.84
CA GLY A 49 54.22 0.41 -8.48
C GLY A 49 53.57 -0.56 -9.46
N GLN A 50 53.75 -0.30 -10.75
CA GLN A 50 53.53 -1.27 -11.82
C GLN A 50 54.62 -2.36 -11.77
N SER A 51 54.28 -3.62 -12.06
CA SER A 51 54.90 -4.35 -13.17
C SER A 51 54.18 -5.67 -13.47
N SER A 52 53.93 -5.85 -14.75
CA SER A 52 53.61 -7.05 -15.54
C SER A 52 54.39 -8.33 -15.21
N SER A 53 53.72 -9.49 -15.33
CA SER A 53 54.26 -10.60 -16.13
C SER A 53 53.15 -11.53 -16.63
N VAL A 54 53.28 -11.89 -17.90
CA VAL A 54 52.43 -12.75 -18.73
C VAL A 54 52.86 -14.22 -18.56
N ARG A 55 51.90 -15.15 -18.54
CA ARG A 55 52.03 -16.50 -19.14
C ARG A 55 50.63 -17.09 -19.35
N GLY A 56 50.28 -17.31 -20.60
CA GLY A 56 49.08 -18.06 -20.99
C GLY A 56 49.33 -19.57 -21.03
N VAL A 57 48.25 -20.33 -21.24
CA VAL A 57 48.12 -21.48 -22.17
C VAL A 57 46.68 -22.05 -22.09
N ALA A 58 46.08 -22.24 -23.28
CA ALA A 58 45.01 -23.16 -23.75
C ALA A 58 43.76 -23.40 -22.86
N VAL A 59 42.54 -23.02 -23.25
CA VAL A 59 41.69 -23.50 -24.38
C VAL A 59 41.37 -25.01 -24.31
N PHE A 60 40.13 -25.32 -23.94
CA PHE A 60 39.39 -26.46 -24.46
C PHE A 60 37.95 -26.01 -24.80
N LEU A 61 37.61 -26.08 -26.09
CA LEU A 61 36.25 -25.97 -26.61
C LEU A 61 35.47 -27.26 -26.31
N GLN A 62 34.19 -27.13 -26.00
CA GLN A 62 33.19 -28.08 -26.48
C GLN A 62 31.97 -27.33 -27.05
N SER A 63 31.70 -27.66 -28.30
CA SER A 63 30.64 -27.18 -29.18
C SER A 63 29.30 -27.85 -28.91
N ARG A 64 28.19 -27.10 -28.97
CA ARG A 64 26.95 -27.58 -29.59
C ARG A 64 26.29 -26.47 -30.40
N THR A 65 26.21 -26.73 -31.70
CA THR A 65 25.47 -26.02 -32.73
C THR A 65 23.98 -26.37 -32.68
N HIS A 66 23.10 -25.39 -32.91
CA HIS A 66 21.87 -25.55 -33.69
C HIS A 66 21.48 -24.22 -34.35
N VAL A 67 20.71 -24.33 -35.42
CA VAL A 67 20.72 -23.50 -36.63
C VAL A 67 19.62 -22.43 -36.65
N PHE A 68 20.01 -21.29 -37.25
CA PHE A 68 19.33 -20.13 -37.82
C PHE A 68 17.85 -20.15 -38.27
N GLY A 69 17.22 -18.97 -38.12
CA GLY A 69 16.11 -18.41 -38.92
C GLY A 69 15.77 -16.96 -38.46
N PRO A 70 15.40 -16.01 -39.35
CA PRO A 70 16.15 -14.73 -39.47
C PRO A 70 15.58 -13.51 -38.75
N THR A 71 16.50 -12.58 -38.48
CA THR A 71 16.34 -11.25 -37.88
C THR A 71 16.24 -10.18 -38.99
N VAL A 72 15.37 -9.20 -38.82
CA VAL A 72 15.38 -7.93 -39.57
C VAL A 72 15.86 -6.84 -38.62
N VAL A 73 17.04 -6.28 -38.85
CA VAL A 73 17.55 -5.08 -38.19
C VAL A 73 17.84 -4.05 -39.27
N VAL A 74 17.11 -2.93 -39.23
CA VAL A 74 17.37 -1.75 -40.05
C VAL A 74 18.31 -0.85 -39.26
N ALA A 75 19.54 -0.71 -39.73
CA ALA A 75 20.51 0.26 -39.22
C ALA A 75 20.50 1.51 -40.11
N SER A 76 20.15 2.64 -39.52
CA SER A 76 20.20 3.96 -40.17
C SER A 76 21.50 4.65 -39.78
N ALA A 77 22.45 4.73 -40.73
CA ALA A 77 23.61 5.62 -40.63
C ALA A 77 23.26 6.96 -41.28
N GLN A 78 23.41 8.06 -40.54
CA GLN A 78 23.33 9.41 -41.12
C GLN A 78 24.65 10.15 -40.94
N LEU A 79 25.17 10.53 -42.10
CA LEU A 79 26.38 11.26 -42.39
C LEU A 79 26.34 12.67 -41.78
N VAL A 80 27.39 13.04 -41.05
CA VAL A 80 27.68 14.43 -40.67
C VAL A 80 28.56 15.01 -41.77
N LEU A 81 28.04 15.98 -42.54
CA LEU A 81 28.81 16.76 -43.51
C LEU A 81 28.91 18.22 -43.05
N HIS A 82 30.16 18.66 -42.90
CA HIS A 82 30.56 20.04 -42.65
C HIS A 82 30.14 20.98 -43.79
N GLN A 83 29.63 22.15 -43.40
CA GLN A 83 29.54 23.33 -44.25
C GLN A 83 30.93 23.96 -44.44
N PRO A 84 31.22 24.51 -45.63
CA PRO A 84 32.01 25.73 -45.67
C PRO A 84 31.23 26.86 -46.36
N PHE A 85 31.30 28.02 -45.72
CA PHE A 85 30.95 29.32 -46.26
C PHE A 85 31.79 29.63 -47.50
N ALA A 86 31.13 29.98 -48.61
CA ALA A 86 31.76 30.68 -49.73
C ALA A 86 31.00 31.98 -49.97
N VAL A 87 31.72 33.09 -49.78
CA VAL A 87 31.33 34.46 -50.09
C VAL A 87 31.52 34.67 -51.59
N LEU A 88 30.49 35.08 -52.33
CA LEU A 88 30.62 35.68 -53.66
C LEU A 88 29.59 36.81 -53.87
N THR A 89 30.15 38.01 -53.83
CA THR A 89 29.81 39.32 -54.40
C THR A 89 28.62 39.48 -55.37
N SER A 90 27.78 40.47 -55.01
CA SER A 90 27.17 41.55 -55.82
C SER A 90 26.88 41.37 -57.32
N SER A 91 25.63 41.63 -57.71
CA SER A 91 25.31 42.61 -58.76
C SER A 91 23.83 43.03 -58.70
N HIS A 92 23.60 44.32 -58.95
CA HIS A 92 22.29 44.97 -58.96
C HIS A 92 21.47 44.62 -60.21
N PHE A 93 20.14 44.49 -60.07
CA PHE A 93 19.20 45.00 -61.07
C PHE A 93 17.87 45.37 -60.41
N SER A 94 17.42 46.59 -60.72
CA SER A 94 16.16 47.20 -60.32
C SER A 94 15.06 46.84 -61.33
N THR A 95 13.82 46.67 -60.86
CA THR A 95 12.59 47.39 -61.30
C THR A 95 11.30 46.55 -61.17
N ALA A 96 10.35 47.17 -60.47
CA ALA A 96 8.92 47.28 -60.78
C ALA A 96 8.05 46.04 -61.10
N ALA A 97 7.09 45.84 -60.19
CA ALA A 97 5.66 45.68 -60.46
C ALA A 97 5.21 44.56 -61.42
N PHE A 98 4.77 43.43 -60.84
CA PHE A 98 3.76 42.58 -61.47
C PHE A 98 2.65 42.21 -60.48
N GLY A 99 1.45 42.72 -60.79
CA GLY A 99 0.20 41.97 -60.68
C GLY A 99 -0.28 41.51 -59.30
N ARG A 100 -1.01 42.39 -58.60
CA ARG A 100 -2.12 41.95 -57.76
C ARG A 100 -3.14 41.24 -58.65
N LEU A 101 -3.30 39.92 -58.57
CA LEU A 101 -4.60 39.24 -58.76
C LEU A 101 -4.53 37.71 -58.51
N LEU A 102 -4.40 37.26 -57.26
CA LEU A 102 -4.84 35.90 -56.91
C LEU A 102 -5.68 35.94 -55.63
N SER A 103 -6.97 36.14 -55.88
CA SER A 103 -8.13 35.65 -55.11
C SER A 103 -8.00 35.60 -53.58
N ARG A 104 -8.50 36.65 -52.93
CA ARG A 104 -8.94 36.64 -51.51
C ARG A 104 -10.01 35.57 -51.20
N VAL A 105 -10.51 34.85 -52.20
CA VAL A 105 -11.54 33.80 -52.08
C VAL A 105 -10.96 32.43 -51.67
N GLY A 106 -9.65 32.19 -51.86
CA GLY A 106 -9.02 30.91 -51.48
C GLY A 106 -8.73 30.76 -49.98
N TRP A 107 -8.41 31.87 -49.31
CA TRP A 107 -7.98 31.86 -47.90
C TRP A 107 -9.17 31.73 -46.94
N LEU A 108 -10.35 32.25 -47.31
CA LEU A 108 -11.59 32.04 -46.56
C LEU A 108 -12.08 30.58 -46.65
N LYS A 109 -11.91 29.92 -47.81
CA LYS A 109 -12.27 28.51 -47.99
C LYS A 109 -11.30 27.56 -47.29
N ALA A 110 -10.00 27.88 -47.29
CA ALA A 110 -8.98 27.12 -46.56
C ALA A 110 -9.13 27.27 -45.03
N GLY A 111 -9.44 28.48 -44.54
CA GLY A 111 -9.74 28.71 -43.13
C GLY A 111 -11.02 28.01 -42.68
N ALA A 112 -12.07 28.01 -43.51
CA ALA A 112 -13.31 27.29 -43.22
C ALA A 112 -13.12 25.77 -43.19
N LEU A 113 -12.29 25.21 -44.09
CA LEU A 113 -11.96 23.78 -44.08
C LEU A 113 -11.08 23.39 -42.88
N LEU A 114 -10.15 24.25 -42.45
CA LEU A 114 -9.34 24.02 -41.25
C LEU A 114 -10.19 24.07 -39.97
N VAL A 115 -11.12 25.04 -39.88
CA VAL A 115 -12.09 25.12 -38.77
C VAL A 115 -13.05 23.92 -38.78
N LEU A 116 -13.45 23.44 -39.95
CA LEU A 116 -14.26 22.22 -40.11
C LEU A 116 -13.47 20.95 -39.71
N TRP A 117 -12.17 20.88 -40.01
CA TRP A 117 -11.31 19.76 -39.61
C TRP A 117 -11.02 19.78 -38.09
N LEU A 118 -10.84 20.97 -37.50
CA LEU A 118 -10.71 21.18 -36.06
C LEU A 118 -12.02 20.90 -35.30
N SER A 119 -13.19 21.15 -35.91
CA SER A 119 -14.48 20.85 -35.28
C SER A 119 -14.88 19.37 -35.41
N LEU A 120 -14.48 18.67 -36.48
CA LEU A 120 -14.66 17.21 -36.59
C LEU A 120 -13.71 16.40 -35.68
N GLY A 121 -12.56 16.96 -35.30
CA GLY A 121 -11.63 16.31 -34.36
C GLY A 121 -11.99 16.45 -32.87
N ALA A 122 -12.98 17.25 -32.53
CA ALA A 122 -13.34 17.57 -31.13
C ALA A 122 -14.36 16.61 -30.50
N VAL A 123 -14.88 15.64 -31.25
CA VAL A 123 -15.77 14.61 -30.70
C VAL A 123 -14.92 13.45 -30.18
N ALA A 124 -14.19 13.69 -29.08
CA ALA A 124 -13.65 12.58 -28.30
C ALA A 124 -14.85 11.74 -27.84
N PRO A 125 -14.89 10.41 -28.09
CA PRO A 125 -15.94 9.59 -27.54
C PRO A 125 -15.83 9.69 -26.02
N ALA A 126 -16.81 10.31 -25.38
CA ALA A 126 -17.02 10.15 -23.95
C ALA A 126 -17.22 8.65 -23.73
N GLN A 127 -16.20 7.96 -23.24
CA GLN A 127 -16.29 6.54 -22.90
C GLN A 127 -17.37 6.44 -21.80
N ALA A 128 -18.54 5.91 -22.14
CA ALA A 128 -19.60 5.70 -21.18
C ALA A 128 -19.06 4.79 -20.06
N GLN A 129 -18.97 5.34 -18.86
CA GLN A 129 -18.60 4.56 -17.68
C GLN A 129 -19.87 3.90 -17.14
N TYR A 130 -19.81 2.58 -16.94
CA TYR A 130 -20.88 1.83 -16.29
C TYR A 130 -20.62 1.78 -14.78
N ILE A 131 -21.66 2.04 -14.01
CA ILE A 131 -21.57 2.03 -12.55
C ILE A 131 -22.30 0.80 -12.03
N ILE A 132 -21.55 -0.21 -11.59
CA ILE A 132 -22.12 -1.40 -10.97
C ILE A 132 -22.35 -1.08 -9.49
N ARG A 133 -23.57 -1.30 -9.00
CA ARG A 133 -23.97 -1.07 -7.61
C ARG A 133 -24.50 -2.36 -7.01
N GLY A 134 -24.37 -2.53 -5.71
CA GLY A 134 -25.01 -3.64 -5.03
C GLY A 134 -24.76 -3.67 -3.54
N VAL A 135 -25.23 -4.74 -2.92
CA VAL A 135 -25.01 -5.07 -1.52
C VAL A 135 -24.47 -6.50 -1.41
N VAL A 136 -23.51 -6.70 -0.52
CA VAL A 136 -22.99 -8.01 -0.16
C VAL A 136 -23.53 -8.39 1.22
N VAL A 137 -24.09 -9.58 1.32
CA VAL A 137 -24.68 -10.14 2.55
C VAL A 137 -24.16 -11.54 2.81
N ASP A 138 -24.20 -11.96 4.06
CA ASP A 138 -24.04 -13.34 4.45
C ASP A 138 -25.23 -14.15 3.89
N LYS A 139 -24.95 -15.31 3.29
CA LYS A 139 -25.97 -16.13 2.65
C LYS A 139 -26.97 -16.72 3.65
N ASP A 140 -26.53 -17.06 4.85
CA ASP A 140 -27.33 -17.75 5.85
C ASP A 140 -28.05 -16.76 6.76
N THR A 141 -27.35 -15.75 7.27
CA THR A 141 -27.92 -14.76 8.21
C THR A 141 -28.59 -13.58 7.52
N GLN A 142 -28.27 -13.34 6.24
CA GLN A 142 -28.67 -12.14 5.48
C GLN A 142 -28.14 -10.82 6.07
N GLU A 143 -27.21 -10.88 7.02
CA GLU A 143 -26.55 -9.69 7.58
C GLU A 143 -25.60 -9.07 6.54
N PRO A 144 -25.49 -7.73 6.48
CA PRO A 144 -24.56 -7.07 5.57
C PRO A 144 -23.10 -7.41 5.88
N LEU A 145 -22.31 -7.68 4.84
CA LEU A 145 -20.89 -7.99 4.97
C LEU A 145 -20.03 -6.75 4.68
N PRO A 146 -19.38 -6.17 5.69
CA PRO A 146 -18.58 -4.98 5.51
C PRO A 146 -17.18 -5.30 4.98
N PHE A 147 -16.61 -4.38 4.20
CA PHE A 147 -15.23 -4.44 3.72
C PHE A 147 -14.88 -5.68 2.88
N VAL A 148 -15.87 -6.25 2.20
CA VAL A 148 -15.66 -7.30 1.20
C VAL A 148 -14.88 -6.70 0.04
N SER A 149 -13.79 -7.34 -0.37
CA SER A 149 -13.00 -6.92 -1.54
C SER A 149 -13.71 -7.34 -2.82
N ILE A 150 -13.88 -6.39 -3.75
CA ILE A 150 -14.66 -6.56 -4.98
C ILE A 150 -13.78 -6.16 -6.15
N GLY A 151 -13.25 -7.14 -6.87
CA GLY A 151 -12.35 -6.94 -8.01
C GLY A 151 -13.00 -7.27 -9.35
N VAL A 152 -12.56 -6.61 -10.42
CA VAL A 152 -12.84 -7.07 -11.79
C VAL A 152 -11.84 -8.19 -12.14
N LYS A 153 -12.33 -9.35 -12.56
CA LYS A 153 -11.48 -10.49 -12.94
C LYS A 153 -10.46 -10.08 -14.01
N ASN A 154 -9.20 -10.46 -13.81
CA ASN A 154 -8.05 -10.14 -14.68
C ASN A 154 -7.79 -8.64 -14.86
N SER A 155 -8.13 -7.84 -13.86
CA SER A 155 -7.94 -6.39 -13.85
C SER A 155 -7.46 -5.95 -12.47
N THR A 156 -6.83 -4.79 -12.41
CA THR A 156 -6.38 -4.15 -11.17
C THR A 156 -7.46 -3.26 -10.55
N LYS A 157 -8.60 -3.10 -11.24
CA LYS A 157 -9.74 -2.31 -10.79
C LYS A 157 -10.54 -3.07 -9.75
N GLY A 158 -10.87 -2.39 -8.67
CA GLY A 158 -11.74 -2.92 -7.62
C GLY A 158 -12.29 -1.84 -6.71
N THR A 159 -13.11 -2.26 -5.77
CA THR A 159 -13.69 -1.48 -4.67
C THR A 159 -13.83 -2.38 -3.44
N ALA A 160 -14.32 -1.83 -2.34
CA ALA A 160 -14.73 -2.60 -1.17
C ALA A 160 -16.16 -2.23 -0.76
N SER A 161 -16.88 -3.16 -0.13
CA SER A 161 -18.17 -2.84 0.50
C SER A 161 -17.96 -1.93 1.72
N ASN A 162 -18.93 -1.04 1.97
CA ASN A 162 -18.94 -0.18 3.15
C ASN A 162 -19.44 -0.93 4.39
N VAL A 163 -19.57 -0.25 5.54
CA VAL A 163 -20.07 -0.87 6.80
C VAL A 163 -21.49 -1.43 6.71
N SER A 164 -22.27 -1.01 5.71
CA SER A 164 -23.63 -1.48 5.42
C SER A 164 -23.64 -2.54 4.30
N GLY A 165 -22.48 -3.06 3.90
CA GLY A 165 -22.34 -4.06 2.83
C GLY A 165 -22.54 -3.51 1.41
N GLU A 166 -22.79 -2.22 1.25
CA GLU A 166 -23.05 -1.61 -0.06
C GLU A 166 -21.75 -1.32 -0.80
N PHE A 167 -21.76 -1.43 -2.13
CA PHE A 167 -20.61 -1.14 -2.97
C PHE A 167 -21.01 -0.42 -4.27
N GLN A 168 -20.02 0.26 -4.85
CA GLN A 168 -20.11 0.86 -6.18
C GLN A 168 -18.77 0.68 -6.89
N LEU A 169 -18.81 0.23 -8.15
CA LEU A 169 -17.62 0.03 -8.98
C LEU A 169 -17.82 0.58 -10.39
N ASN A 170 -16.93 1.49 -10.80
CA ASN A 170 -16.93 2.07 -12.14
C ASN A 170 -16.13 1.18 -13.10
N VAL A 171 -16.76 0.72 -14.19
CA VAL A 171 -16.13 -0.09 -15.25
C VAL A 171 -16.27 0.56 -16.61
N SER A 172 -15.31 0.34 -17.50
CA SER A 172 -15.28 0.98 -18.83
C SER A 172 -16.12 0.28 -19.89
N GLN A 173 -16.52 -0.97 -19.65
CA GLN A 173 -17.31 -1.77 -20.59
C GLN A 173 -18.05 -2.88 -19.86
N LEU A 174 -19.11 -3.39 -20.47
CA LEU A 174 -19.82 -4.61 -20.07
C LEU A 174 -19.80 -5.61 -21.24
N PRO A 175 -19.89 -6.92 -20.97
CA PRO A 175 -20.01 -7.56 -19.65
C PRO A 175 -18.67 -7.63 -18.89
N GLN A 176 -18.74 -7.67 -17.56
CA GLN A 176 -17.60 -7.90 -16.67
C GLN A 176 -17.86 -9.10 -15.74
N THR A 177 -16.80 -9.75 -15.29
CA THR A 177 -16.89 -10.73 -14.19
C THR A 177 -16.30 -10.11 -12.94
N LEU A 178 -17.11 -9.96 -11.90
CA LEU A 178 -16.69 -9.50 -10.59
C LEU A 178 -16.29 -10.69 -9.71
N VAL A 179 -15.30 -10.48 -8.85
CA VAL A 179 -14.82 -11.44 -7.86
C VAL A 179 -15.01 -10.81 -6.49
N PHE A 180 -15.69 -11.52 -5.60
CA PHE A 180 -15.98 -11.10 -4.22
C PHE A 180 -15.17 -11.96 -3.27
N SER A 181 -14.34 -11.35 -2.43
CA SER A 181 -13.47 -12.06 -1.49
C SER A 181 -13.55 -11.47 -0.08
N GLU A 182 -13.77 -12.35 0.89
CA GLU A 182 -13.75 -12.07 2.33
C GLU A 182 -13.20 -13.33 3.03
N ILE A 183 -12.45 -13.18 4.12
CA ILE A 183 -11.63 -14.29 4.66
C ILE A 183 -12.45 -15.43 5.26
N ALA A 184 -13.62 -15.12 5.84
CA ALA A 184 -14.53 -16.06 6.48
C ALA A 184 -15.62 -16.57 5.54
N HIS A 185 -15.62 -16.14 4.27
CA HIS A 185 -16.60 -16.55 3.27
C HIS A 185 -15.96 -17.17 2.03
N VAL A 186 -16.71 -18.04 1.37
CA VAL A 186 -16.31 -18.65 0.11
C VAL A 186 -16.32 -17.58 -0.97
N ARG A 187 -15.17 -17.44 -1.65
CA ARG A 187 -15.02 -16.54 -2.79
C ARG A 187 -16.06 -16.87 -3.87
N ASP A 188 -16.76 -15.84 -4.35
CA ASP A 188 -17.76 -15.98 -5.40
C ASP A 188 -17.44 -15.10 -6.61
N THR A 189 -17.94 -15.48 -7.78
CA THR A 189 -17.77 -14.74 -9.02
C THR A 189 -19.10 -14.54 -9.75
N VAL A 190 -19.37 -13.29 -10.15
CA VAL A 190 -20.64 -12.93 -10.81
C VAL A 190 -20.37 -12.22 -12.12
N ARG A 191 -21.00 -12.71 -13.20
CA ARG A 191 -20.95 -12.04 -14.51
C ARG A 191 -22.05 -10.98 -14.59
N VAL A 192 -21.65 -9.73 -14.74
CA VAL A 192 -22.52 -8.56 -14.85
C VAL A 192 -22.62 -8.14 -16.31
N THR A 193 -23.84 -8.11 -16.85
CA THR A 193 -24.12 -7.76 -18.25
C THR A 193 -24.85 -6.43 -18.41
N SER A 194 -25.49 -5.92 -17.36
CA SER A 194 -26.19 -4.62 -17.30
C SER A 194 -26.02 -3.97 -15.91
N THR A 195 -26.23 -2.66 -15.83
CA THR A 195 -26.25 -1.85 -14.59
C THR A 195 -27.65 -1.32 -14.25
N ASP A 196 -28.71 -1.82 -14.90
CA ASP A 196 -30.08 -1.31 -14.72
C ASP A 196 -30.65 -1.60 -13.32
N GLN A 197 -30.16 -2.65 -12.66
CA GLN A 197 -30.60 -3.08 -11.32
C GLN A 197 -29.40 -3.28 -10.40
N PRO A 198 -29.49 -2.84 -9.12
CA PRO A 198 -28.47 -3.15 -8.12
C PRO A 198 -28.34 -4.67 -7.90
N LEU A 199 -27.11 -5.14 -7.68
CA LEU A 199 -26.81 -6.52 -7.38
C LEU A 199 -27.05 -6.82 -5.89
N LYS A 200 -27.60 -8.00 -5.60
CA LYS A 200 -27.56 -8.58 -4.24
C LYS A 200 -26.69 -9.83 -4.29
N ILE A 201 -25.55 -9.79 -3.61
CA ILE A 201 -24.58 -10.87 -3.59
C ILE A 201 -24.62 -11.54 -2.21
N ALA A 202 -24.85 -12.84 -2.18
CA ALA A 202 -24.93 -13.61 -0.95
C ALA A 202 -23.74 -14.56 -0.86
N LEU A 203 -22.77 -14.27 0.00
CA LEU A 203 -21.57 -15.10 0.15
C LEU A 203 -21.83 -16.22 1.16
N ALA A 204 -21.44 -17.45 0.81
CA ALA A 204 -21.55 -18.58 1.72
C ALA A 204 -20.41 -18.57 2.75
N THR A 205 -20.68 -18.95 3.99
CA THR A 205 -19.65 -19.09 5.03
C THR A 205 -18.63 -20.17 4.64
N THR A 206 -17.35 -19.90 4.89
CA THR A 206 -16.28 -20.90 4.68
C THR A 206 -16.40 -22.02 5.71
N ALA A 207 -16.20 -23.26 5.26
CA ALA A 207 -16.19 -24.42 6.16
C ALA A 207 -15.12 -24.26 7.26
N ILE A 208 -15.45 -24.70 8.47
CA ILE A 208 -14.57 -24.62 9.62
C ILE A 208 -14.10 -26.02 9.96
N THR A 209 -12.79 -26.24 9.84
CA THR A 209 -12.14 -27.44 10.40
C THR A 209 -11.54 -27.06 11.75
N LEU A 210 -12.05 -27.69 12.81
CA LEU A 210 -11.46 -27.57 14.14
C LEU A 210 -10.19 -28.43 14.17
N PRO A 211 -9.04 -27.86 14.54
CA PRO A 211 -7.83 -28.64 14.65
C PRO A 211 -8.01 -29.69 15.75
N GLU A 212 -7.74 -30.94 15.44
CA GLU A 212 -7.31 -31.91 16.46
C GLU A 212 -6.11 -31.28 17.20
N VAL A 213 -6.02 -31.42 18.52
CA VAL A 213 -5.07 -30.67 19.37
C VAL A 213 -3.62 -30.82 18.86
N LYS A 214 -3.22 -29.96 17.93
CA LYS A 214 -1.86 -29.86 17.44
C LYS A 214 -1.11 -29.08 18.49
N VAL A 215 -0.35 -29.82 19.31
CA VAL A 215 0.55 -29.33 20.37
C VAL A 215 1.09 -27.94 20.02
N GLY A 216 1.00 -26.99 20.96
CA GLY A 216 1.12 -25.53 20.77
C GLY A 216 2.28 -25.01 19.90
N SER A 217 3.28 -25.83 19.59
CA SER A 217 4.32 -25.57 18.59
C SER A 217 3.80 -25.22 17.18
N TYR A 218 2.66 -25.75 16.72
CA TYR A 218 2.24 -25.56 15.32
C TYR A 218 1.88 -24.11 14.99
N ALA A 219 1.16 -23.42 15.88
CA ALA A 219 0.84 -22.01 15.71
C ALA A 219 2.11 -21.12 15.64
N TYR A 220 3.08 -21.34 16.53
CA TYR A 220 4.37 -20.64 16.46
C TYR A 220 5.12 -20.92 15.15
N GLN A 221 5.08 -22.17 14.65
CA GLN A 221 5.72 -22.51 13.37
C GLN A 221 5.07 -21.78 12.19
N LEU A 222 3.73 -21.64 12.16
CA LEU A 222 3.04 -20.90 11.10
C LEU A 222 3.45 -19.43 11.11
N VAL A 223 3.48 -18.79 12.29
CA VAL A 223 3.92 -17.40 12.43
C VAL A 223 5.39 -17.21 12.03
N ASP A 224 6.29 -18.11 12.45
CA ASP A 224 7.71 -18.06 12.05
C ASP A 224 7.91 -18.27 10.54
N ARG A 225 7.20 -19.23 9.92
CA ARG A 225 7.28 -19.46 8.47
C ARG A 225 6.74 -18.27 7.68
N ALA A 226 5.63 -17.69 8.11
CA ALA A 226 5.07 -16.47 7.51
C ALA A 226 6.04 -15.28 7.63
N TYR A 227 6.64 -15.09 8.81
CA TYR A 227 7.68 -14.08 9.03
C TYR A 227 8.86 -14.26 8.07
N ARG A 228 9.43 -15.48 8.00
CA ARG A 228 10.58 -15.76 7.11
C ARG A 228 10.23 -15.59 5.64
N ARG A 229 9.02 -15.97 5.23
CA ARG A 229 8.54 -15.78 3.85
C ARG A 229 8.41 -14.31 3.51
N MET A 230 7.77 -13.52 4.36
CA MET A 230 7.67 -12.06 4.20
C MET A 230 9.07 -11.41 4.17
N GLN A 231 9.97 -11.81 5.08
CA GLN A 231 11.33 -11.27 5.15
C GLN A 231 12.12 -11.52 3.85
N ARG A 232 12.08 -12.76 3.31
CA ARG A 232 12.75 -13.10 2.04
C ARG A 232 12.21 -12.30 0.86
N ASN A 233 10.92 -12.01 0.85
CA ASN A 233 10.25 -11.33 -0.26
C ASN A 233 10.00 -9.83 0.02
N TYR A 234 10.61 -9.26 1.06
CA TYR A 234 10.44 -7.84 1.43
C TYR A 234 10.82 -6.87 0.30
N GLY A 235 11.73 -7.31 -0.58
CA GLY A 235 12.15 -6.58 -1.76
C GLY A 235 11.05 -6.39 -2.81
N GLN A 236 10.03 -7.25 -2.84
CA GLN A 236 8.91 -7.17 -3.79
C GLN A 236 8.16 -5.85 -3.58
N LYS A 237 7.97 -5.09 -4.66
CA LYS A 237 7.30 -3.79 -4.62
C LYS A 237 6.01 -3.84 -5.40
N TYR A 238 5.02 -3.17 -4.84
CA TYR A 238 3.74 -2.91 -5.48
C TYR A 238 3.53 -1.41 -5.56
N TYR A 239 2.93 -0.98 -6.65
CA TYR A 239 2.60 0.40 -6.98
C TYR A 239 1.13 0.46 -7.33
N GLY A 240 0.48 1.58 -7.05
CA GLY A 240 -0.93 1.75 -7.36
C GLY A 240 -1.47 3.00 -6.70
N GLN A 241 -2.77 3.00 -6.46
CA GLN A 241 -3.46 4.06 -5.74
C GLN A 241 -4.05 3.53 -4.43
N ALA A 242 -4.22 4.43 -3.47
CA ALA A 242 -4.94 4.15 -2.23
C ALA A 242 -5.95 5.26 -1.94
N PHE A 243 -7.19 4.86 -1.68
CA PHE A 243 -8.23 5.75 -1.15
C PHE A 243 -8.18 5.69 0.37
N TYR A 244 -7.96 6.84 1.01
CA TYR A 244 -7.99 7.01 2.46
C TYR A 244 -9.20 7.85 2.84
N ARG A 245 -10.02 7.37 3.79
CA ARG A 245 -11.06 8.16 4.46
C ARG A 245 -10.83 8.10 5.96
N GLN A 246 -10.97 9.24 6.62
CA GLN A 246 -10.95 9.37 8.08
C GLN A 246 -12.12 10.20 8.56
N ILE A 247 -12.73 9.76 9.66
CA ILE A 247 -13.78 10.51 10.37
C ILE A 247 -13.38 10.59 11.84
N THR A 248 -13.37 11.81 12.37
CA THR A 248 -13.20 12.08 13.79
C THR A 248 -14.53 12.46 14.40
N ARG A 249 -14.86 11.85 15.54
CA ARG A 249 -16.02 12.19 16.36
C ARG A 249 -15.58 12.57 17.77
N ILE A 250 -16.24 13.58 18.33
CA ILE A 250 -16.15 13.94 19.75
C ILE A 250 -17.56 13.93 20.30
N ASP A 251 -17.79 13.16 21.36
CA ASP A 251 -19.11 12.91 21.95
C ASP A 251 -20.13 12.48 20.88
N ASN A 252 -19.70 11.54 20.02
CA ASN A 252 -20.42 11.02 18.84
C ASN A 252 -20.72 12.04 17.71
N ALA A 253 -20.44 13.33 17.92
CA ALA A 253 -20.62 14.34 16.87
C ALA A 253 -19.40 14.37 15.95
N PRO A 254 -19.56 14.30 14.61
CA PRO A 254 -18.46 14.43 13.68
C PRO A 254 -17.82 15.83 13.77
N THR A 255 -16.51 15.88 13.91
CA THR A 255 -15.70 17.10 14.01
C THR A 255 -14.74 17.28 12.85
N GLU A 256 -14.32 16.19 12.21
CA GLU A 256 -13.37 16.20 11.11
C GLU A 256 -13.68 15.08 10.10
N LEU A 257 -13.54 15.37 8.83
CA LEU A 257 -13.54 14.43 7.71
C LEU A 257 -12.31 14.71 6.84
N GLN A 258 -11.57 13.66 6.54
CA GLN A 258 -10.45 13.70 5.60
C GLN A 258 -10.62 12.61 4.56
N GLU A 259 -10.46 12.98 3.29
CA GLU A 259 -10.34 12.00 2.21
C GLU A 259 -9.15 12.33 1.33
N VAL A 260 -8.36 11.31 1.01
CA VAL A 260 -7.14 11.47 0.22
C VAL A 260 -7.00 10.32 -0.76
N ILE A 261 -6.59 10.63 -1.98
CA ILE A 261 -6.07 9.67 -2.94
C ILE A 261 -4.56 9.78 -2.93
N TRP A 262 -3.89 8.69 -2.59
CA TRP A 262 -2.45 8.58 -2.70
C TRP A 262 -2.07 7.74 -3.91
N ASN A 263 -1.02 8.15 -4.62
CA ASN A 263 -0.17 7.19 -5.30
C ASN A 263 0.70 6.52 -4.23
N VAL A 264 0.72 5.20 -4.19
CA VAL A 264 1.41 4.44 -3.15
C VAL A 264 2.49 3.55 -3.72
N LYS A 265 3.54 3.36 -2.92
CA LYS A 265 4.54 2.32 -3.07
C LYS A 265 4.48 1.46 -1.80
N THR A 266 4.19 0.18 -1.96
CA THR A 266 4.05 -0.77 -0.85
C THR A 266 4.97 -1.97 -1.03
N ASN A 267 5.07 -2.77 0.01
CA ASN A 267 5.68 -4.08 0.02
C ASN A 267 4.77 -5.05 0.83
N PRO A 268 5.12 -6.34 0.97
CA PRO A 268 4.29 -7.31 1.69
C PRO A 268 4.08 -7.05 3.19
N ALA A 269 4.71 -6.02 3.75
CA ALA A 269 4.68 -5.73 5.18
C ALA A 269 4.07 -4.35 5.50
N ARG A 270 4.13 -3.38 4.57
CA ARG A 270 3.78 -1.97 4.83
C ARG A 270 3.66 -1.10 3.58
N ILE A 271 3.18 0.13 3.81
CA ILE A 271 3.40 1.26 2.89
C ILE A 271 4.86 1.75 3.05
N GLU A 272 5.61 1.81 1.96
CA GLU A 272 6.98 2.36 1.95
C GLU A 272 7.01 3.86 1.66
N GLY A 273 6.05 4.34 0.89
CA GLY A 273 5.93 5.75 0.58
C GLY A 273 4.66 6.11 -0.16
N THR A 274 4.31 7.39 -0.08
CA THR A 274 3.08 7.94 -0.65
C THR A 274 3.36 9.24 -1.40
N ALA A 275 2.51 9.57 -2.35
CA ALA A 275 2.42 10.90 -2.95
C ALA A 275 0.94 11.27 -3.10
N ILE A 276 0.54 12.45 -2.62
CA ILE A 276 -0.86 12.89 -2.73
C ILE A 276 -1.19 13.16 -4.20
N ALA A 277 -2.27 12.54 -4.68
CA ALA A 277 -2.85 12.80 -5.99
C ALA A 277 -4.05 13.75 -5.89
N GLN A 278 -4.95 13.49 -4.94
CA GLN A 278 -6.12 14.31 -4.63
C GLN A 278 -6.38 14.31 -3.13
N GLY A 279 -6.98 15.38 -2.61
CA GLY A 279 -7.33 15.47 -1.20
C GLY A 279 -8.47 16.43 -0.95
N ARG A 280 -9.28 16.16 0.06
CA ARG A 280 -10.26 17.09 0.61
C ARG A 280 -10.37 16.94 2.11
N PHE A 281 -10.64 18.06 2.76
CA PHE A 281 -10.75 18.17 4.19
C PHE A 281 -11.99 18.97 4.54
N ALA A 282 -12.72 18.50 5.55
CA ALA A 282 -13.78 19.26 6.19
C ALA A 282 -13.61 19.15 7.71
N GLY A 283 -13.83 20.25 8.42
CA GLY A 283 -13.73 20.23 9.87
C GLY A 283 -14.34 21.47 10.51
N LYS A 284 -14.75 21.33 11.77
CA LYS A 284 -15.25 22.44 12.59
C LYS A 284 -14.32 22.66 13.78
N GLN A 285 -14.42 23.81 14.42
CA GLN A 285 -13.68 24.07 15.65
C GLN A 285 -14.09 23.05 16.71
N ALA A 286 -13.09 22.34 17.24
CA ALA A 286 -13.26 21.29 18.23
C ALA A 286 -12.18 21.39 19.30
N ALA A 287 -12.36 20.68 20.42
CA ALA A 287 -11.39 20.64 21.51
C ALA A 287 -10.05 19.99 21.08
N MET A 288 -10.10 19.08 20.10
CA MET A 288 -8.92 18.42 19.54
C MET A 288 -9.18 18.06 18.07
N ASN A 289 -8.14 18.15 17.24
CA ASN A 289 -8.17 17.79 15.83
C ASN A 289 -7.15 16.68 15.55
N PHE A 290 -7.40 15.88 14.52
CA PHE A 290 -6.59 14.71 14.17
C PHE A 290 -6.01 14.85 12.76
N SER A 291 -5.41 16.01 12.52
CA SER A 291 -4.93 16.42 11.20
C SER A 291 -3.83 15.54 10.60
N ASN A 292 -3.23 14.63 11.39
CA ASN A 292 -2.11 13.76 11.01
C ASN A 292 -2.36 12.28 11.34
N PHE A 293 -3.63 11.88 11.54
CA PHE A 293 -3.93 10.52 11.96
C PHE A 293 -3.58 9.48 10.88
N SER A 294 -3.47 9.89 9.61
CA SER A 294 -3.02 9.00 8.54
C SER A 294 -1.59 8.45 8.74
N LEU A 295 -0.80 9.08 9.61
CA LEU A 295 0.52 8.58 10.03
C LEU A 295 0.42 7.15 10.59
N TYR A 296 -0.63 6.79 11.30
CA TYR A 296 -0.80 5.43 11.82
C TYR A 296 -0.98 4.41 10.69
N THR A 297 -1.71 4.75 9.64
CA THR A 297 -1.82 3.93 8.43
C THR A 297 -0.49 3.84 7.68
N LYS A 298 0.14 4.99 7.41
CA LYS A 298 1.37 5.08 6.61
C LYS A 298 2.55 4.40 7.29
N SER A 299 2.73 4.62 8.59
CA SER A 299 3.92 4.19 9.33
C SER A 299 3.83 2.78 9.87
N PHE A 300 2.63 2.23 10.03
CA PHE A 300 2.48 0.87 10.53
C PHE A 300 3.04 -0.15 9.53
N GLY A 301 3.58 -1.24 10.05
CA GLY A 301 4.13 -2.32 9.24
C GLY A 301 4.38 -3.58 10.05
N LEU A 302 4.23 -4.73 9.40
CA LEU A 302 4.40 -6.04 10.03
C LEU A 302 5.87 -6.36 10.33
N PHE A 303 6.80 -5.80 9.54
CA PHE A 303 8.24 -6.03 9.64
C PHE A 303 9.03 -4.84 9.07
N ASP A 304 10.17 -4.52 9.70
CA ASP A 304 11.15 -3.57 9.20
C ASP A 304 12.56 -4.18 9.29
N PRO A 305 13.26 -4.38 8.17
CA PRO A 305 14.62 -4.94 8.17
C PRO A 305 15.66 -4.02 8.82
N ARG A 306 15.32 -2.76 9.10
CA ARG A 306 16.21 -1.81 9.80
C ARG A 306 16.06 -1.88 11.33
N ALA A 307 15.01 -2.52 11.83
CA ALA A 307 14.81 -2.69 13.27
C ALA A 307 15.78 -3.75 13.82
N ASP A 308 16.26 -3.53 15.05
CA ASP A 308 17.10 -4.52 15.74
C ASP A 308 16.26 -5.76 16.10
N SER A 309 16.52 -6.86 15.39
CA SER A 309 15.81 -8.13 15.57
C SER A 309 16.00 -8.74 16.95
N THR A 310 17.07 -8.40 17.68
CA THR A 310 17.36 -8.99 19.01
C THR A 310 16.44 -8.44 20.11
N VAL A 311 15.85 -7.26 19.88
CA VAL A 311 14.96 -6.58 20.83
C VAL A 311 13.58 -6.28 20.25
N SER A 312 13.30 -6.70 19.00
CA SER A 312 12.00 -6.50 18.36
C SER A 312 10.87 -7.10 19.20
N LEU A 313 9.81 -6.30 19.38
CA LEU A 313 8.58 -6.67 20.07
C LEU A 313 7.46 -7.07 19.11
N ALA A 314 7.68 -7.00 17.79
CA ALA A 314 6.66 -7.36 16.80
C ALA A 314 6.34 -8.86 16.80
N LEU A 315 5.11 -9.22 16.44
CA LEU A 315 4.68 -10.62 16.27
C LEU A 315 5.56 -11.33 15.24
N PHE A 316 5.77 -10.73 14.08
CA PHE A 316 6.63 -11.24 13.01
C PHE A 316 8.09 -10.89 13.29
N SER A 317 8.68 -11.61 14.23
CA SER A 317 10.08 -11.48 14.60
C SER A 317 10.66 -12.81 15.08
N PRO A 318 12.00 -12.94 15.21
CA PRO A 318 12.61 -14.11 15.83
C PRO A 318 12.21 -14.32 17.31
N ASN A 319 11.57 -13.33 17.94
CA ASN A 319 11.22 -13.32 19.36
C ASN A 319 9.75 -13.70 19.63
N VAL A 320 9.02 -14.23 18.66
CA VAL A 320 7.58 -14.54 18.81
C VAL A 320 7.29 -15.39 20.06
N VAL A 321 8.06 -16.46 20.29
CA VAL A 321 7.90 -17.34 21.47
C VAL A 321 8.14 -16.59 22.78
N LYS A 322 9.15 -15.71 22.79
CA LYS A 322 9.53 -14.91 23.96
C LYS A 322 8.50 -13.83 24.28
N ASN A 323 7.88 -13.23 23.26
CA ASN A 323 7.07 -12.02 23.43
C ASN A 323 5.57 -12.31 23.52
N TYR A 324 5.09 -13.42 22.95
CA TYR A 324 3.66 -13.71 22.81
C TYR A 324 3.26 -15.10 23.29
N HIS A 325 2.05 -15.20 23.83
CA HIS A 325 1.23 -16.40 23.77
C HIS A 325 0.52 -16.40 22.43
N VAL A 326 0.57 -17.51 21.69
CA VAL A 326 -0.18 -17.69 20.45
C VAL A 326 -0.99 -18.98 20.50
N GLU A 327 -2.17 -18.95 19.92
CA GLU A 327 -3.15 -20.05 19.95
C GLU A 327 -3.79 -20.21 18.57
N LEU A 328 -3.74 -21.43 18.02
CA LEU A 328 -4.50 -21.76 16.81
C LEU A 328 -5.96 -21.96 17.21
N VAL A 329 -6.84 -21.08 16.74
CA VAL A 329 -8.28 -21.12 17.04
C VAL A 329 -8.97 -22.14 16.14
N ARG A 330 -8.77 -22.02 14.83
CA ARG A 330 -9.38 -22.88 13.80
C ARG A 330 -8.63 -22.76 12.47
N VAL A 331 -8.96 -23.64 11.53
CA VAL A 331 -8.56 -23.50 10.13
C VAL A 331 -9.83 -23.32 9.29
N LEU A 332 -9.88 -22.22 8.54
CA LEU A 332 -10.95 -21.91 7.59
C LEU A 332 -10.61 -22.53 6.24
N GLY A 333 -11.45 -23.42 5.71
CA GLY A 333 -11.18 -24.13 4.46
C GLY A 333 -11.53 -25.61 4.54
N ASP A 334 -10.90 -26.41 3.68
CA ASP A 334 -11.03 -27.87 3.69
C ASP A 334 -9.85 -28.53 4.43
N ASP A 335 -9.89 -29.86 4.54
CA ASP A 335 -8.88 -30.64 5.28
C ASP A 335 -7.49 -30.64 4.63
N SER A 336 -7.38 -30.18 3.37
CA SER A 336 -6.15 -30.21 2.55
C SER A 336 -5.55 -28.85 2.25
N SER A 337 -6.31 -27.78 2.45
CA SER A 337 -5.94 -26.39 2.19
C SER A 337 -6.79 -25.43 3.02
N GLY A 338 -6.17 -24.38 3.56
CA GLY A 338 -6.93 -23.44 4.39
C GLY A 338 -6.15 -22.29 4.99
N VAL A 339 -6.86 -21.47 5.75
CA VAL A 339 -6.37 -20.28 6.42
C VAL A 339 -6.46 -20.50 7.92
N ALA A 340 -5.32 -20.63 8.57
CA ALA A 340 -5.23 -20.73 10.02
C ALA A 340 -5.55 -19.38 10.67
N GLU A 341 -6.54 -19.37 11.55
CA GLU A 341 -6.88 -18.25 12.43
C GLU A 341 -6.12 -18.42 13.75
N ILE A 342 -5.15 -17.54 14.02
CA ILE A 342 -4.24 -17.64 15.16
C ILE A 342 -4.38 -16.40 16.02
N ASN A 343 -4.84 -16.57 17.26
CA ASN A 343 -4.84 -15.51 18.25
C ASN A 343 -3.45 -15.32 18.84
N PHE A 344 -3.13 -14.09 19.22
CA PHE A 344 -1.91 -13.77 19.96
C PHE A 344 -2.18 -12.73 21.03
N GLU A 345 -1.44 -12.84 22.14
CA GLU A 345 -1.42 -11.85 23.21
C GLU A 345 0.01 -11.71 23.73
N THR A 346 0.44 -10.47 23.96
CA THR A 346 1.74 -10.18 24.59
C THR A 346 1.81 -10.83 25.96
N ARG A 347 2.89 -11.54 26.24
CA ARG A 347 3.05 -12.22 27.54
C ARG A 347 3.09 -11.23 28.71
N PRO A 348 2.71 -11.65 29.93
CA PRO A 348 2.77 -10.82 31.12
C PRO A 348 4.17 -10.23 31.40
N GLU A 349 5.24 -10.95 31.04
CA GLU A 349 6.63 -10.53 31.25
C GLU A 349 7.02 -9.32 30.37
N VAL A 350 6.32 -9.11 29.24
CA VAL A 350 6.50 -7.94 28.38
C VAL A 350 5.70 -6.77 28.96
N LYS A 351 6.38 -5.90 29.72
CA LYS A 351 5.75 -4.76 30.41
C LYS A 351 5.66 -3.48 29.58
N LYS A 352 6.56 -3.30 28.61
CA LYS A 352 6.68 -2.04 27.84
C LYS A 352 5.66 -1.91 26.71
N TYR A 353 5.03 -3.01 26.33
CA TYR A 353 4.18 -3.11 25.16
C TYR A 353 3.12 -4.16 25.41
N LYS A 354 1.87 -3.81 25.13
CA LYS A 354 0.73 -4.72 25.21
C LYS A 354 0.02 -4.75 23.87
N ALA A 355 -0.11 -5.94 23.32
CA ALA A 355 -0.82 -6.14 22.08
C ALA A 355 -1.52 -7.49 22.10
N GLU A 356 -2.75 -7.49 21.63
CA GLU A 356 -3.55 -8.67 21.42
C GLU A 356 -4.16 -8.60 20.03
N GLY A 357 -4.47 -9.75 19.45
CA GLY A 357 -5.04 -9.76 18.11
C GLY A 357 -5.11 -11.14 17.50
N THR A 358 -5.35 -11.13 16.20
CA THR A 358 -5.52 -12.34 15.40
C THR A 358 -4.77 -12.16 14.08
N VAL A 359 -4.07 -13.22 13.67
CA VAL A 359 -3.44 -13.31 12.36
C VAL A 359 -4.04 -14.48 11.61
N TRP A 360 -4.30 -14.27 10.33
CA TRP A 360 -4.78 -15.30 9.42
C TRP A 360 -3.67 -15.63 8.42
N ILE A 361 -3.24 -16.90 8.44
CA ILE A 361 -2.10 -17.39 7.67
C ILE A 361 -2.55 -18.58 6.84
N ASP A 362 -2.31 -18.53 5.54
CA ASP A 362 -2.50 -19.66 4.63
C ASP A 362 -1.56 -20.82 5.02
N VAL A 363 -2.10 -22.01 5.27
CA VAL A 363 -1.35 -23.12 5.89
C VAL A 363 -0.32 -23.76 4.96
N ASP A 364 -0.50 -23.63 3.65
CA ASP A 364 0.36 -24.25 2.63
C ASP A 364 1.42 -23.27 2.16
N THR A 365 1.01 -22.04 1.89
CA THR A 365 1.88 -21.01 1.32
C THR A 365 2.55 -20.16 2.40
N TYR A 366 2.01 -20.10 3.62
CA TYR A 366 2.42 -19.18 4.68
C TYR A 366 2.24 -17.70 4.31
N GLN A 367 1.37 -17.41 3.36
CA GLN A 367 0.98 -16.03 3.06
C GLN A 367 0.11 -15.49 4.20
N ILE A 368 0.41 -14.26 4.62
CA ILE A 368 -0.40 -13.53 5.59
C ILE A 368 -1.62 -13.00 4.82
N LYS A 369 -2.82 -13.44 5.21
CA LYS A 369 -4.08 -13.02 4.60
C LYS A 369 -4.68 -11.81 5.32
N ARG A 370 -4.56 -11.78 6.65
CA ARG A 370 -5.02 -10.68 7.50
C ARG A 370 -4.21 -10.61 8.78
N TYR A 371 -4.00 -9.41 9.28
CA TYR A 371 -3.39 -9.16 10.59
C TYR A 371 -4.17 -8.06 11.29
N LYS A 372 -4.80 -8.42 12.42
CA LYS A 372 -5.55 -7.49 13.25
C LYS A 372 -4.90 -7.45 14.62
N PHE A 373 -4.59 -6.27 15.13
CA PHE A 373 -4.11 -6.11 16.50
C PHE A 373 -4.72 -4.90 17.18
N THR A 374 -4.73 -4.95 18.50
CA THR A 374 -5.15 -3.87 19.39
C THR A 374 -4.08 -3.68 20.46
N THR A 375 -3.77 -2.42 20.77
CA THR A 375 -2.97 -2.04 21.94
C THR A 375 -3.82 -1.17 22.86
N PRO A 376 -4.08 -1.62 24.10
CA PRO A 376 -4.68 -0.76 25.12
C PRO A 376 -3.64 0.25 25.64
N ASN A 377 -4.12 1.27 26.35
CA ASN A 377 -3.32 2.33 26.96
C ASN A 377 -2.35 3.01 25.97
N PHE A 378 -2.80 3.19 24.72
CA PHE A 378 -2.00 3.83 23.69
C PHE A 378 -1.72 5.29 24.07
N THR A 379 -0.45 5.65 24.23
CA THR A 379 -0.07 7.03 24.60
C THR A 379 0.49 7.77 23.39
N THR A 380 0.10 9.04 23.24
CA THR A 380 0.64 9.96 22.24
C THR A 380 0.88 11.32 22.88
N THR A 381 1.82 12.08 22.33
CA THR A 381 2.02 13.48 22.72
C THR A 381 0.84 14.32 22.21
N LEU A 382 0.30 15.15 23.08
CA LEU A 382 -0.76 16.11 22.75
C LEU A 382 -0.15 17.48 22.51
N SER A 383 -0.72 18.25 21.57
CA SER A 383 -0.27 19.62 21.28
C SER A 383 -0.54 20.59 22.44
N ASN A 384 -1.59 20.33 23.24
CA ASN A 384 -1.90 21.10 24.43
C ASN A 384 -1.47 20.34 25.69
N PRO A 385 -0.48 20.83 26.45
CA PRO A 385 0.03 20.13 27.64
C PRO A 385 -0.95 20.11 28.82
N SER A 386 -1.99 20.95 28.79
CA SER A 386 -3.05 20.93 29.83
C SER A 386 -4.05 19.80 29.65
N TYR A 387 -4.08 19.16 28.48
CA TYR A 387 -4.99 18.07 28.17
C TYR A 387 -4.33 16.74 28.49
N LYS A 388 -5.16 15.75 28.83
CA LYS A 388 -4.73 14.36 29.03
C LYS A 388 -5.68 13.44 28.27
N VAL A 389 -5.22 12.23 28.03
CA VAL A 389 -6.02 11.16 27.46
C VAL A 389 -6.06 9.98 28.42
N ASP A 390 -7.24 9.43 28.64
CA ASP A 390 -7.47 8.19 29.39
C ASP A 390 -8.09 7.13 28.46
N ASN A 391 -7.97 5.86 28.86
CA ASN A 391 -8.62 4.72 28.18
C ASN A 391 -8.34 4.62 26.67
N SER A 392 -7.17 5.10 26.25
CA SER A 392 -6.79 5.13 24.84
C SER A 392 -6.55 3.72 24.30
N LYS A 393 -7.22 3.37 23.20
CA LYS A 393 -7.08 2.08 22.53
C LYS A 393 -6.88 2.32 21.03
N LEU A 394 -5.80 1.79 20.49
CA LEU A 394 -5.51 1.79 19.06
C LEU A 394 -5.69 0.39 18.50
N SER A 395 -6.47 0.26 17.44
CA SER A 395 -6.68 -0.99 16.71
C SER A 395 -6.30 -0.80 15.24
N ILE A 396 -5.56 -1.76 14.68
CA ILE A 396 -5.18 -1.78 13.27
C ILE A 396 -5.57 -3.13 12.69
N ASP A 397 -6.19 -3.11 11.52
CA ASP A 397 -6.57 -4.27 10.72
C ASP A 397 -5.94 -4.13 9.34
N MET A 398 -5.11 -5.09 8.94
CA MET A 398 -4.47 -5.13 7.63
C MET A 398 -4.95 -6.37 6.90
N VAL A 399 -5.52 -6.18 5.71
CA VAL A 399 -5.94 -7.27 4.82
C VAL A 399 -5.08 -7.24 3.57
N PHE A 400 -4.69 -8.42 3.11
CA PHE A 400 -3.87 -8.61 1.92
C PHE A 400 -4.70 -9.24 0.80
N GLN A 401 -4.38 -8.87 -0.44
CA GLN A 401 -5.08 -9.39 -1.61
C GLN A 401 -4.79 -10.89 -1.76
N ASP A 402 -5.68 -11.61 -2.43
CA ASP A 402 -5.32 -12.92 -2.92
C ASP A 402 -4.36 -12.79 -4.11
N SER A 403 -3.26 -13.53 -4.06
CA SER A 403 -2.25 -13.49 -5.11
C SER A 403 -1.58 -14.84 -5.26
N ASP A 404 -1.35 -15.23 -6.51
CA ASP A 404 -0.52 -16.37 -6.88
C ASP A 404 0.99 -16.05 -6.71
N GLU A 405 1.32 -14.78 -6.46
CA GLU A 405 2.67 -14.35 -6.16
C GLU A 405 3.16 -14.92 -4.82
N PRO A 406 4.49 -14.98 -4.58
CA PRO A 406 5.02 -15.46 -3.32
C PRO A 406 4.50 -14.69 -2.10
N VAL A 407 4.09 -13.44 -2.28
CA VAL A 407 3.61 -12.54 -1.25
C VAL A 407 2.51 -11.65 -1.83
N ALA A 408 1.46 -11.43 -1.06
CA ALA A 408 0.35 -10.60 -1.48
C ALA A 408 0.61 -9.08 -1.29
N PRO A 409 0.09 -8.23 -2.18
CA PRO A 409 -0.05 -6.80 -1.92
C PRO A 409 -1.12 -6.50 -0.87
N LEU A 410 -1.12 -5.28 -0.34
CA LEU A 410 -2.19 -4.80 0.55
C LEU A 410 -3.51 -4.66 -0.20
N ASP A 411 -4.61 -5.10 0.41
CA ASP A 411 -5.98 -4.93 -0.09
C ASP A 411 -6.63 -3.72 0.58
N HIS A 412 -6.71 -3.74 1.91
CA HIS A 412 -7.19 -2.61 2.69
C HIS A 412 -6.61 -2.59 4.11
N MET A 413 -6.71 -1.42 4.73
CA MET A 413 -6.34 -1.20 6.12
C MET A 413 -7.42 -0.42 6.86
N GLN A 414 -7.68 -0.79 8.11
CA GLN A 414 -8.48 -0.01 9.04
C GLN A 414 -7.61 0.41 10.22
N VAL A 415 -7.73 1.66 10.63
CA VAL A 415 -7.09 2.16 11.86
C VAL A 415 -8.13 2.90 12.68
N ASN A 416 -8.35 2.43 13.90
CA ASN A 416 -9.33 2.97 14.83
C ASN A 416 -8.65 3.37 16.14
N LEU A 417 -8.89 4.59 16.60
CA LEU A 417 -8.46 5.09 17.90
C LEU A 417 -9.70 5.51 18.71
N THR A 418 -9.83 4.98 19.91
CA THR A 418 -10.82 5.45 20.90
C THR A 418 -10.10 5.99 22.13
N THR A 419 -10.51 7.13 22.67
CA THR A 419 -9.90 7.71 23.87
C THR A 419 -10.83 8.69 24.58
N ASP A 420 -10.64 8.85 25.89
CA ASP A 420 -11.33 9.89 26.67
C ASP A 420 -10.42 11.12 26.79
N LEU A 421 -10.86 12.26 26.26
CA LEU A 421 -10.16 13.54 26.42
C LEU A 421 -10.50 14.15 27.77
N VAL A 422 -9.48 14.32 28.60
CA VAL A 422 -9.55 14.95 29.92
C VAL A 422 -9.05 16.39 29.81
N ARG A 423 -9.92 17.34 30.16
CA ARG A 423 -9.63 18.77 30.16
C ARG A 423 -9.81 19.32 31.59
N PRO A 424 -9.00 20.32 32.00
CA PRO A 424 -9.17 20.94 33.32
C PRO A 424 -10.60 21.48 33.50
N ASN A 425 -11.25 21.13 34.62
CA ASN A 425 -12.58 21.62 35.02
C ASN A 425 -13.71 21.35 34.02
N MET A 426 -13.57 20.35 33.15
CA MET A 426 -14.57 19.98 32.14
C MET A 426 -14.86 18.48 32.22
N PRO A 427 -16.08 18.04 31.86
CA PRO A 427 -16.36 16.61 31.74
C PRO A 427 -15.45 15.97 30.68
N LYS A 428 -15.17 14.68 30.88
CA LYS A 428 -14.47 13.86 29.87
C LYS A 428 -15.28 13.85 28.58
N ALA A 429 -14.60 14.02 27.45
CA ALA A 429 -15.21 13.92 26.13
C ALA A 429 -14.72 12.65 25.45
N ALA A 430 -15.65 11.83 24.94
CA ALA A 430 -15.31 10.60 24.24
C ALA A 430 -14.87 10.92 22.82
N ILE A 431 -13.73 10.39 22.39
CA ILE A 431 -13.18 10.61 21.05
C ILE A 431 -13.05 9.28 20.33
N SER A 432 -13.56 9.24 19.10
CA SER A 432 -13.26 8.17 18.15
C SER A 432 -12.67 8.75 16.87
N VAL A 433 -11.63 8.10 16.36
CA VAL A 433 -11.06 8.37 15.04
C VAL A 433 -11.03 7.06 14.30
N GLU A 434 -11.77 7.00 13.21
CA GLU A 434 -11.87 5.82 12.35
C GLU A 434 -11.27 6.18 10.99
N SER A 435 -10.45 5.29 10.45
CA SER A 435 -9.96 5.43 9.09
C SER A 435 -10.00 4.12 8.33
N PHE A 436 -10.32 4.23 7.03
CA PHE A 436 -10.34 3.13 6.07
C PHE A 436 -9.46 3.49 4.88
N THR A 437 -8.58 2.57 4.50
CA THR A 437 -7.67 2.71 3.36
C THR A 437 -7.87 1.54 2.42
N PHE A 438 -8.24 1.78 1.16
CA PHE A 438 -8.41 0.73 0.14
C PHE A 438 -7.37 0.90 -0.97
N PHE A 439 -6.65 -0.18 -1.32
CA PHE A 439 -5.59 -0.20 -2.31
C PHE A 439 -6.11 -0.79 -3.63
N TYR A 440 -5.92 -0.06 -4.73
CA TYR A 440 -6.42 -0.44 -6.04
C TYR A 440 -5.45 -0.03 -7.14
N ASP A 441 -5.69 -0.53 -8.35
CA ASP A 441 -4.79 -0.36 -9.49
C ASP A 441 -3.36 -0.87 -9.20
N THR A 442 -3.29 -1.94 -8.41
CA THR A 442 -2.04 -2.55 -7.95
C THR A 442 -1.27 -3.20 -9.10
N THR A 443 0.01 -2.85 -9.25
CA THR A 443 0.93 -3.37 -10.25
C THR A 443 2.34 -3.49 -9.68
N GLN A 444 3.17 -4.36 -10.27
CA GLN A 444 4.60 -4.44 -9.94
C GLN A 444 5.44 -3.45 -10.76
N GLN A 445 4.85 -2.79 -11.75
CA GLN A 445 5.55 -1.83 -12.60
C GLN A 445 5.64 -0.46 -11.91
N PRO A 446 6.85 0.10 -11.73
CA PRO A 446 7.02 1.40 -11.11
C PRO A 446 6.40 2.51 -11.97
N ALA A 447 5.63 3.39 -11.34
CA ALA A 447 5.19 4.63 -11.97
C ALA A 447 6.31 5.69 -11.91
N ASN A 448 6.27 6.66 -12.84
CA ASN A 448 7.14 7.84 -12.80
C ASN A 448 6.63 8.85 -11.75
N VAL A 449 6.55 8.42 -10.49
CA VAL A 449 6.09 9.21 -9.35
C VAL A 449 7.14 9.15 -8.25
N ARG A 450 7.45 10.31 -7.66
CA ARG A 450 8.32 10.38 -6.49
C ARG A 450 7.51 10.12 -5.23
N TYR A 451 7.70 8.95 -4.62
CA TYR A 451 7.08 8.58 -3.36
C TYR A 451 7.89 9.15 -2.18
N ALA A 452 7.24 9.96 -1.34
CA ALA A 452 7.83 10.42 -0.09
C ALA A 452 7.86 9.27 0.93
N ARG A 453 8.98 9.12 1.65
CA ARG A 453 9.04 8.20 2.78
C ARG A 453 8.22 8.76 3.92
N VAL A 454 7.54 7.87 4.62
CA VAL A 454 6.72 8.20 5.78
C VAL A 454 7.58 8.87 6.86
N SER A 455 7.15 10.04 7.31
CA SER A 455 7.84 10.83 8.35
C SER A 455 6.86 11.28 9.45
N ALA A 456 7.31 11.23 10.70
CA ALA A 456 6.55 11.75 11.84
C ALA A 456 6.32 13.28 11.77
N ASN A 457 7.08 13.98 10.93
CA ASN A 457 6.95 15.42 10.71
C ASN A 457 5.97 15.77 9.57
N GLU A 458 5.30 14.79 8.97
CA GLU A 458 4.27 15.06 7.95
C GLU A 458 3.09 15.84 8.54
N ASN A 459 2.46 16.68 7.71
CA ASN A 459 1.23 17.38 8.04
C ASN A 459 0.19 17.10 6.96
N ASP A 460 -0.76 16.19 7.21
CA ASP A 460 -1.70 15.78 6.16
C ASP A 460 -2.60 16.94 5.75
N LEU A 461 -3.07 17.74 6.70
CA LEU A 461 -3.88 18.93 6.40
C LEU A 461 -3.14 19.93 5.51
N GLN A 462 -1.86 20.20 5.78
CA GLN A 462 -1.05 21.07 4.94
C GLN A 462 -0.84 20.47 3.55
N ALA A 463 -0.57 19.16 3.49
CA ALA A 463 -0.37 18.46 2.24
C ALA A 463 -1.65 18.43 1.38
N ILE A 464 -2.82 18.21 1.98
CA ILE A 464 -4.13 18.29 1.32
C ILE A 464 -4.38 19.71 0.79
N ARG A 465 -4.11 20.75 1.59
CA ARG A 465 -4.27 22.15 1.18
C ARG A 465 -3.35 22.58 0.04
N SER A 466 -2.25 21.84 -0.20
CA SER A 466 -1.33 22.11 -1.29
C SER A 466 -1.82 21.58 -2.64
N VAL A 467 -2.84 20.72 -2.65
CA VAL A 467 -3.44 20.15 -3.86
C VAL A 467 -4.69 20.94 -4.24
N LYS A 468 -4.85 21.21 -5.54
CA LYS A 468 -6.05 21.86 -6.07
C LYS A 468 -7.23 20.90 -5.94
N TYR A 469 -8.26 21.30 -5.20
CA TYR A 469 -9.51 20.54 -5.09
C TYR A 469 -10.16 20.33 -6.48
N ASP A 470 -10.81 19.19 -6.67
CA ASP A 470 -11.52 18.90 -7.90
C ASP A 470 -12.91 18.34 -7.57
N PRO A 471 -13.97 19.17 -7.60
CA PRO A 471 -15.32 18.71 -7.25
C PRO A 471 -15.85 17.65 -8.21
N GLU A 472 -15.50 17.73 -9.50
CA GLU A 472 -15.94 16.75 -10.50
C GLU A 472 -15.25 15.40 -10.27
N PHE A 473 -13.97 15.41 -9.89
CA PHE A 473 -13.27 14.21 -9.46
C PHE A 473 -14.00 13.51 -8.31
N TRP A 474 -14.31 14.24 -7.23
CA TRP A 474 -14.95 13.67 -6.05
C TRP A 474 -16.42 13.26 -6.26
N ALA A 475 -17.10 13.86 -7.25
CA ALA A 475 -18.44 13.45 -7.65
C ALA A 475 -18.42 12.13 -8.45
N ASN A 476 -17.40 11.93 -9.29
CA ASN A 476 -17.37 10.83 -10.25
C ASN A 476 -16.47 9.65 -9.86
N ASN A 477 -15.66 9.77 -8.80
CA ASN A 477 -14.72 8.73 -8.35
C ASN A 477 -15.01 8.25 -6.91
N PRO A 478 -16.21 7.71 -6.61
CA PRO A 478 -16.43 7.03 -5.34
C PRO A 478 -15.68 5.69 -5.36
N VAL A 479 -14.41 5.70 -4.94
CA VAL A 479 -13.60 4.48 -4.83
C VAL A 479 -14.24 3.49 -3.86
N VAL A 480 -14.90 4.01 -2.81
CA VAL A 480 -15.66 3.25 -1.81
C VAL A 480 -17.00 3.94 -1.62
N GLN A 481 -18.09 3.15 -1.69
CA GLN A 481 -19.45 3.64 -1.52
C GLN A 481 -19.60 4.32 -0.15
N ARG A 482 -20.20 5.52 -0.13
CA ARG A 482 -20.49 6.23 1.12
C ARG A 482 -21.71 5.62 1.79
N THR A 483 -21.69 5.63 3.11
CA THR A 483 -22.83 5.31 3.96
C THR A 483 -23.73 6.54 4.12
N PRO A 484 -25.01 6.36 4.49
CA PRO A 484 -25.89 7.49 4.80
C PRO A 484 -25.33 8.43 5.87
N VAL A 485 -24.64 7.88 6.89
CA VAL A 485 -24.02 8.67 7.96
C VAL A 485 -22.87 9.51 7.41
N GLU A 486 -22.01 8.94 6.56
CA GLU A 486 -20.93 9.68 5.91
C GLU A 486 -21.45 10.78 4.98
N ASP A 487 -22.52 10.49 4.23
CA ASP A 487 -23.17 11.50 3.38
C ASP A 487 -23.79 12.62 4.21
N GLU A 488 -24.42 12.31 5.35
CA GLU A 488 -24.92 13.34 6.28
C GLU A 488 -23.77 14.20 6.83
N VAL A 489 -22.66 13.57 7.24
CA VAL A 489 -21.45 14.28 7.70
C VAL A 489 -20.95 15.21 6.61
N ILE A 490 -20.78 14.73 5.38
CA ILE A 490 -20.32 15.53 4.23
C ILE A 490 -21.27 16.70 3.98
N GLN A 491 -22.58 16.44 3.87
CA GLN A 491 -23.58 17.46 3.62
C GLN A 491 -23.62 18.50 4.74
N SER A 492 -23.43 18.09 6.00
CA SER A 492 -23.38 19.01 7.14
C SER A 492 -22.22 19.99 7.01
N PHE A 493 -21.04 19.52 6.56
CA PHE A 493 -19.88 20.36 6.32
C PHE A 493 -20.02 21.23 5.07
N GLU A 494 -20.64 20.71 4.00
CA GLU A 494 -20.94 21.49 2.78
C GLU A 494 -21.89 22.65 3.08
N LYS A 495 -22.99 22.40 3.81
CA LYS A 495 -23.94 23.45 4.26
C LYS A 495 -23.27 24.50 5.14
N ALA A 496 -22.32 24.08 5.98
CA ALA A 496 -21.58 24.98 6.87
C ALA A 496 -20.44 25.74 6.18
N GLY A 497 -20.15 25.47 4.89
CA GLY A 497 -19.00 26.08 4.19
C GLY A 497 -17.65 25.66 4.78
N ALA A 498 -17.59 24.50 5.43
CA ALA A 498 -16.47 24.04 6.25
C ALA A 498 -15.44 23.18 5.49
N PHE A 499 -15.56 23.07 4.16
CA PHE A 499 -14.57 22.41 3.32
C PHE A 499 -13.42 23.35 2.96
N GLY A 500 -12.19 22.89 3.22
CA GLY A 500 -10.97 23.62 2.91
C GLY A 500 -10.64 23.58 1.41
N THR A 501 -10.59 24.77 0.81
CA THR A 501 -10.30 25.12 -0.60
C THR A 501 -11.24 24.55 -1.67
N MET A 502 -12.14 25.44 -2.14
CA MET A 502 -12.97 25.35 -3.37
C MET A 502 -14.37 24.70 -3.31
N VAL A 503 -15.23 25.16 -2.40
CA VAL A 503 -16.66 25.23 -2.77
C VAL A 503 -16.97 26.67 -3.20
N THR A 504 -16.61 27.04 -4.42
CA THR A 504 -17.40 28.09 -5.09
C THR A 504 -18.74 27.44 -5.41
N LYS A 505 -19.75 27.86 -4.64
CA LYS A 505 -21.19 27.62 -4.82
C LYS A 505 -21.54 27.29 -6.28
N PRO A 506 -22.31 26.22 -6.57
CA PRO A 506 -22.86 26.03 -7.91
C PRO A 506 -23.66 27.27 -8.29
N ALA A 507 -23.38 27.84 -9.47
CA ALA A 507 -24.18 28.95 -9.98
C ALA A 507 -25.65 28.51 -10.02
N LYS A 508 -26.54 29.33 -9.44
CA LYS A 508 -28.00 29.10 -9.52
C LYS A 508 -28.35 28.90 -11.00
N PRO A 509 -29.19 27.90 -11.35
CA PRO A 509 -29.72 27.81 -12.70
C PRO A 509 -30.35 29.16 -13.05
N ALA A 510 -29.93 29.74 -14.18
CA ALA A 510 -30.53 30.96 -14.68
C ALA A 510 -32.04 30.69 -14.81
N GLN A 511 -32.84 31.38 -13.99
CA GLN A 511 -34.28 31.44 -14.20
C GLN A 511 -34.47 32.07 -15.57
N ARG A 512 -34.88 31.25 -16.55
CA ARG A 512 -35.42 31.76 -17.80
C ARG A 512 -36.61 32.64 -17.42
N ARG A 513 -36.45 33.95 -17.63
CA ARG A 513 -37.56 34.90 -17.65
C ARG A 513 -38.36 34.71 -18.92
#